data_AF-A0A9E4KRZ5-F1
#
_entry.id   AF-A0A9E4KRZ5-F1
#
_cell.length_a   1.000
_cell.length_b   1.000
_cell.length_c   1.000
_cell.angle_alpha   90.00
_cell.angle_beta   90.00
_cell.angle_gamma   90.00
#
_symmetry.space_group_name_H-M   'P 1'
#
loop_
_entity.id
_entity.type
_entity.pdbx_description
1 polymer ?
#
loop_
_entity_poly.entity_id
_entity_poly.type
_entity_poly.pdbx_seq_one_letter_code
_entity_poly.pdbx_strand_id
1 'polypeptide(L)'
;MCQPDSCRQACEGIDTVVHLAAEASTEADFHTSLLPRNLTGVYNILEAAVAAGCQRVVLSSSVQSIAGYPLDHQVQEDSIPRPLNLYGATKAFAEAIGHVYAKSHGLSCLVVRIGTFEHNQSPFPVNGRNLSTFISARDMSQLLCCCVDADPDLDYAVVHGVSQNRYKRMGLTQTRSLVDYKPQDDAFACFEVGIPYRDRWFEEAYDGRRPEQPVKPKA
;
A
#
# COMPACT_ATOMS: atom_id res chain seq x y z
N MET A 1 -3.08 21.31 -1.44
CA MET A 1 -1.70 20.82 -1.72
C MET A 1 -0.99 21.58 -2.84
N CYS A 2 -1.66 21.98 -3.92
CA CYS A 2 -0.99 22.75 -4.99
C CYS A 2 -0.61 24.19 -4.57
N GLN A 3 -1.17 24.70 -3.48
CA GLN A 3 -0.84 26.00 -2.88
C GLN A 3 0.06 25.78 -1.65
N PRO A 4 1.30 26.34 -1.63
CA PRO A 4 2.23 26.16 -0.51
C PRO A 4 1.70 26.70 0.83
N ASP A 5 1.04 27.86 0.85
CA ASP A 5 0.51 28.47 2.09
C ASP A 5 -0.54 27.58 2.76
N SER A 6 -1.43 26.97 1.97
CA SER A 6 -2.42 26.03 2.51
C SER A 6 -1.76 24.78 3.10
N CYS A 7 -0.59 24.35 2.59
CA CYS A 7 0.15 23.22 3.16
C CYS A 7 0.79 23.62 4.49
N ARG A 8 1.39 24.82 4.58
CA ARG A 8 1.94 25.37 5.82
C ARG A 8 0.89 25.40 6.92
N GLN A 9 -0.25 26.03 6.64
CA GLN A 9 -1.36 26.13 7.59
C GLN A 9 -1.87 24.75 8.02
N ALA A 10 -1.92 23.77 7.11
CA ALA A 10 -2.35 22.42 7.44
C ALA A 10 -1.37 21.65 8.34
N CYS A 11 -0.10 22.07 8.42
CA CYS A 11 0.92 21.43 9.26
C CYS A 11 1.12 22.13 10.61
N GLU A 12 0.51 23.29 10.85
CA GLU A 12 0.64 24.03 12.11
C GLU A 12 0.12 23.20 13.30
N GLY A 13 1.00 22.95 14.28
CA GLY A 13 0.67 22.17 15.48
C GLY A 13 0.45 20.67 15.23
N ILE A 14 0.89 20.15 14.08
CA ILE A 14 0.77 18.73 13.71
C ILE A 14 2.09 18.00 13.92
N ASP A 15 2.06 16.87 14.62
CA ASP A 15 3.24 16.00 14.79
C ASP A 15 3.44 15.05 13.59
N THR A 16 2.36 14.52 13.03
CA THR A 16 2.41 13.52 11.94
C THR A 16 1.41 13.84 10.83
N VAL A 17 1.88 13.83 9.59
CA VAL A 17 1.04 14.04 8.40
C VAL A 17 0.80 12.72 7.68
N VAL A 18 -0.46 12.38 7.40
CA VAL A 18 -0.83 11.26 6.53
C VAL A 18 -1.27 11.81 5.16
N HIS A 19 -0.43 11.67 4.15
CA HIS A 19 -0.61 12.29 2.85
C HIS A 19 -1.20 11.33 1.80
N LEU A 20 -2.54 11.24 1.76
CA LEU A 20 -3.28 10.41 0.80
C LEU A 20 -3.77 11.16 -0.44
N ALA A 21 -3.74 12.49 -0.42
CA ALA A 21 -4.23 13.31 -1.53
C ALA A 21 -3.33 13.18 -2.76
N ALA A 22 -3.90 12.77 -3.90
CA ALA A 22 -3.22 12.66 -5.18
C ALA A 22 -4.24 12.58 -6.32
N GLU A 23 -3.78 12.82 -7.55
CA GLU A 23 -4.42 12.29 -8.76
C GLU A 23 -4.16 10.78 -8.85
N ALA A 24 -5.22 9.97 -8.90
CA ALA A 24 -5.15 8.51 -8.84
C ALA A 24 -5.31 7.82 -10.20
N SER A 25 -5.73 8.54 -11.24
CA SER A 25 -5.94 7.97 -12.57
C SER A 25 -4.63 7.68 -13.30
N THR A 26 -4.51 6.48 -13.91
CA THR A 26 -3.37 6.13 -14.77
C THR A 26 -3.37 6.85 -16.11
N GLU A 27 -4.51 7.41 -16.50
CA GLU A 27 -4.73 8.10 -17.78
C GLU A 27 -4.77 9.63 -17.61
N ALA A 28 -4.47 10.14 -16.41
CA ALA A 28 -4.46 11.57 -16.16
C ALA A 28 -3.35 12.28 -16.95
N ASP A 29 -3.67 13.49 -17.44
CA ASP A 29 -2.69 14.32 -18.13
C ASP A 29 -1.53 14.71 -17.22
N PHE A 30 -0.32 14.70 -17.79
CA PHE A 30 0.90 14.95 -17.02
C PHE A 30 0.98 16.39 -16.53
N HIS A 31 0.81 17.37 -17.41
CA HIS A 31 1.09 18.77 -17.07
C HIS A 31 -0.01 19.39 -16.23
N THR A 32 -1.27 19.08 -16.55
CA THR A 32 -2.43 19.74 -15.96
C THR A 32 -2.95 19.03 -14.71
N SER A 33 -2.66 17.72 -14.55
CA SER A 33 -3.11 16.96 -13.39
C SER A 33 -1.97 16.35 -12.57
N LEU A 34 -1.17 15.45 -13.14
CA LEU A 34 -0.17 14.68 -12.38
C LEU A 34 0.96 15.56 -11.81
N LEU A 35 1.50 16.49 -12.58
CA LEU A 35 2.59 17.38 -12.15
C LEU A 35 2.17 18.22 -10.94
N PRO A 36 1.09 19.03 -10.97
CA PRO A 36 0.71 19.84 -9.82
C PRO A 36 0.26 19.00 -8.62
N ARG A 37 -0.44 17.88 -8.84
CA ARG A 37 -1.05 17.10 -7.75
C ARG A 37 -0.14 16.02 -7.17
N ASN A 38 0.72 15.38 -7.95
CA ASN A 38 1.52 14.25 -7.48
C ASN A 38 3.00 14.57 -7.30
N LEU A 39 3.52 15.62 -7.96
CA LEU A 39 4.91 16.05 -7.81
C LEU A 39 5.00 17.33 -6.98
N THR A 40 4.39 18.42 -7.46
CA THR A 40 4.44 19.71 -6.74
C THR A 40 3.76 19.62 -5.39
N GLY A 41 2.60 18.97 -5.30
CA GLY A 41 1.87 18.87 -4.05
C GLY A 41 2.54 18.00 -2.98
N VAL A 42 3.25 16.93 -3.37
CA VAL A 42 4.04 16.14 -2.40
C VAL A 42 5.30 16.89 -1.96
N TYR A 43 5.94 17.65 -2.86
CA TYR A 43 7.03 18.54 -2.48
C TYR A 43 6.55 19.60 -1.46
N ASN A 44 5.41 20.26 -1.74
CA ASN A 44 4.87 21.29 -0.87
C ASN A 44 4.50 20.78 0.53
N ILE A 45 3.94 19.56 0.65
CA ILE A 45 3.59 19.01 1.96
C ILE A 45 4.82 18.64 2.77
N LEU A 46 5.88 18.15 2.12
CA LEU A 46 7.15 17.82 2.77
C LEU A 46 7.84 19.09 3.27
N GLU A 47 7.92 20.13 2.45
CA GLU A 47 8.45 21.45 2.86
C GLU A 47 7.66 22.04 4.03
N ALA A 48 6.33 21.97 3.98
CA ALA A 48 5.47 22.45 5.05
C ALA A 48 5.66 21.65 6.35
N ALA A 49 5.78 20.33 6.25
CA ALA A 49 6.01 19.45 7.40
C ALA A 49 7.35 19.74 8.07
N VAL A 50 8.43 19.92 7.29
CA VAL A 50 9.75 20.32 7.81
C VAL A 50 9.64 21.69 8.50
N ALA A 51 9.02 22.68 7.86
CA ALA A 51 8.92 24.03 8.40
C ALA A 51 8.09 24.10 9.69
N ALA A 52 7.08 23.24 9.83
CA ALA A 52 6.24 23.16 11.02
C ALA A 52 6.87 22.31 12.15
N GLY A 53 7.98 21.62 11.89
CA GLY A 53 8.60 20.71 12.85
C GLY A 53 7.83 19.40 13.03
N CYS A 54 7.07 18.95 12.02
CA CYS A 54 6.47 17.62 12.04
C CYS A 54 7.56 16.56 12.20
N GLN A 55 7.25 15.50 12.93
CA GLN A 55 8.17 14.39 13.20
C GLN A 55 8.12 13.34 12.10
N ARG A 56 6.93 13.13 11.52
CA ARG A 56 6.70 12.08 10.51
C ARG A 56 5.75 12.50 9.40
N VAL A 57 6.01 11.99 8.19
CA VAL A 57 5.06 11.99 7.08
C VAL A 57 4.87 10.56 6.56
N VAL A 58 3.62 10.11 6.53
CA VAL A 58 3.21 8.88 5.86
C VAL A 58 2.75 9.23 4.45
N LEU A 59 3.56 8.88 3.45
CA LEU A 59 3.30 9.15 2.04
C LEU A 59 2.55 7.99 1.37
N SER A 60 1.72 8.32 0.39
CA SER A 60 1.05 7.32 -0.45
C SER A 60 1.83 7.07 -1.75
N SER A 61 2.42 5.89 -1.87
CA SER A 61 2.80 5.26 -3.15
C SER A 61 1.66 4.33 -3.62
N SER A 62 1.92 3.48 -4.60
CA SER A 62 0.93 2.58 -5.19
C SER A 62 1.58 1.32 -5.73
N VAL A 63 0.81 0.24 -5.80
CA VAL A 63 1.14 -0.96 -6.60
C VAL A 63 1.45 -0.62 -8.07
N GLN A 64 0.99 0.53 -8.59
CA GLN A 64 1.36 1.00 -9.93
C GLN A 64 2.86 1.36 -10.07
N SER A 65 3.54 1.68 -8.97
CA SER A 65 5.00 1.90 -8.95
C SER A 65 5.80 0.63 -9.30
N ILE A 66 5.20 -0.56 -9.11
CA ILE A 66 5.82 -1.87 -9.32
C ILE A 66 5.08 -2.72 -10.36
N ALA A 67 4.23 -2.09 -11.17
CA ALA A 67 3.38 -2.80 -12.14
C ALA A 67 4.18 -3.58 -13.19
N GLY A 68 5.41 -3.17 -13.49
CA GLY A 68 6.28 -3.76 -14.51
C GLY A 68 7.00 -5.05 -14.10
N TYR A 69 6.84 -5.52 -12.86
CA TYR A 69 7.32 -6.85 -12.50
C TYR A 69 6.46 -7.96 -13.14
N PRO A 70 7.02 -9.13 -13.47
CA PRO A 70 6.25 -10.29 -13.94
C PRO A 70 5.10 -10.67 -13.00
N LEU A 71 4.03 -11.26 -13.52
CA LEU A 71 2.83 -11.60 -12.73
C LEU A 71 3.08 -12.71 -11.70
N ASP A 72 3.98 -13.63 -12.02
CA ASP A 72 4.44 -14.76 -11.20
C ASP A 72 5.55 -14.39 -10.20
N HIS A 73 5.95 -13.11 -10.17
CA HIS A 73 6.93 -12.60 -9.22
C HIS A 73 6.25 -11.90 -8.04
N GLN A 74 6.54 -12.35 -6.82
CA GLN A 74 6.13 -11.65 -5.61
C GLN A 74 7.11 -10.53 -5.29
N VAL A 75 6.65 -9.29 -5.43
CA VAL A 75 7.44 -8.09 -5.22
C VAL A 75 7.64 -7.86 -3.73
N GLN A 76 8.88 -7.64 -3.30
CA GLN A 76 9.25 -7.35 -1.91
C GLN A 76 9.36 -5.83 -1.69
N GLU A 77 9.30 -5.37 -0.44
CA GLU A 77 9.32 -3.95 -0.09
C GLU A 77 10.56 -3.20 -0.60
N ASP A 78 11.72 -3.86 -0.62
CA ASP A 78 13.01 -3.35 -1.12
C ASP A 78 13.16 -3.41 -2.64
N SER A 79 12.17 -3.94 -3.35
CA SER A 79 12.19 -4.01 -4.81
C SER A 79 12.13 -2.60 -5.42
N ILE A 80 13.01 -2.35 -6.39
CA ILE A 80 13.07 -1.07 -7.12
C ILE A 80 11.74 -0.78 -7.84
N PRO A 81 11.27 0.48 -7.91
CA PRO A 81 10.12 0.82 -8.73
C PRO A 81 10.34 0.47 -10.21
N ARG A 82 9.30 -0.11 -10.83
CA ARG A 82 9.21 -0.44 -12.26
C ARG A 82 7.82 -0.05 -12.79
N PRO A 83 7.49 1.24 -12.88
CA PRO A 83 6.15 1.67 -13.30
C PRO A 83 5.91 1.42 -14.78
N LEU A 84 4.64 1.21 -15.15
CA LEU A 84 4.19 1.06 -16.55
C LEU A 84 3.41 2.28 -17.07
N ASN A 85 3.15 3.28 -16.22
CA ASN A 85 2.39 4.49 -16.55
C ASN A 85 2.93 5.69 -15.75
N LEU A 86 2.53 6.90 -16.17
CA LEU A 86 3.00 8.14 -15.58
C LEU A 86 2.55 8.31 -14.12
N TYR A 87 1.32 7.88 -13.78
CA TYR A 87 0.86 7.85 -12.40
C TYR A 87 1.81 7.03 -11.50
N GLY A 88 2.13 5.80 -11.90
CA GLY A 88 3.09 4.94 -11.20
C GLY A 88 4.47 5.58 -11.06
N ALA A 89 4.94 6.30 -12.10
CA ALA A 89 6.19 7.06 -12.03
C ALA A 89 6.12 8.22 -11.01
N THR A 90 4.99 8.91 -10.92
CA THR A 90 4.81 9.96 -9.88
C THR A 90 4.82 9.38 -8.46
N LYS A 91 4.35 8.15 -8.28
CA LYS A 91 4.41 7.46 -6.98
C LYS A 91 5.82 6.95 -6.66
N ALA A 92 6.60 6.55 -7.66
CA ALA A 92 8.03 6.30 -7.50
C ALA A 92 8.81 7.57 -7.14
N PHE A 93 8.41 8.73 -7.67
CA PHE A 93 8.95 10.02 -7.23
C PHE A 93 8.66 10.29 -5.75
N ALA A 94 7.45 10.00 -5.26
CA ALA A 94 7.12 10.12 -3.84
C ALA A 94 8.01 9.24 -2.94
N GLU A 95 8.34 8.02 -3.38
CA GLU A 95 9.30 7.15 -2.69
C GLU A 95 10.69 7.79 -2.60
N ALA A 96 11.20 8.29 -3.73
CA ALA A 96 12.53 8.89 -3.80
C ALA A 96 12.63 10.20 -3.02
N ILE A 97 11.65 11.11 -3.15
CA ILE A 97 11.67 12.39 -2.43
C ILE A 97 11.48 12.18 -0.93
N GLY A 98 10.65 11.23 -0.49
CA GLY A 98 10.54 10.86 0.93
C GLY A 98 11.89 10.44 1.51
N HIS A 99 12.70 9.69 0.76
CA HIS A 99 14.05 9.32 1.19
C HIS A 99 14.97 10.54 1.35
N VAL A 100 14.90 11.49 0.42
CA VAL A 100 15.66 12.75 0.52
C VAL A 100 15.32 13.50 1.80
N TYR A 101 14.03 13.63 2.13
CA TYR A 101 13.61 14.37 3.33
C TYR A 101 13.97 13.65 4.63
N ALA A 102 13.87 12.33 4.65
CA ALA A 102 14.35 11.54 5.79
C ALA A 102 15.86 11.75 6.03
N LYS A 103 16.68 11.67 4.97
CA LYS A 103 18.14 11.73 5.11
C LYS A 103 18.71 13.13 5.27
N SER A 104 18.12 14.12 4.61
CA SER A 104 18.67 15.49 4.57
C SER A 104 18.01 16.44 5.56
N HIS A 105 16.79 16.14 6.02
CA HIS A 105 16.01 17.02 6.90
C HIS A 105 15.61 16.37 8.23
N GLY A 106 15.91 15.09 8.44
CA GLY A 106 15.54 14.36 9.66
C GLY A 106 14.03 14.12 9.81
N LEU A 107 13.25 14.28 8.74
CA LEU A 107 11.80 14.05 8.74
C LEU A 107 11.51 12.57 8.48
N SER A 108 10.99 11.83 9.47
CA SER A 108 10.64 10.42 9.28
C SER A 108 9.64 10.27 8.13
N CYS A 109 9.97 9.47 7.11
CA CYS A 109 9.14 9.30 5.91
C CYS A 109 8.81 7.82 5.68
N LEU A 110 7.57 7.42 5.96
CA LEU A 110 7.09 6.07 5.65
C LEU A 110 6.23 6.10 4.39
N VAL A 111 6.58 5.29 3.40
CA VAL A 111 5.93 5.33 2.07
C VAL A 111 5.15 4.05 1.82
N VAL A 112 3.83 4.16 1.78
CA VAL A 112 2.93 3.02 1.63
C VAL A 112 2.66 2.76 0.15
N ARG A 113 3.13 1.66 -0.41
CA ARG A 113 2.66 1.16 -1.71
C ARG A 113 1.27 0.56 -1.53
N ILE A 114 0.24 1.37 -1.75
CA ILE A 114 -1.15 0.93 -1.59
C ILE A 114 -1.52 0.00 -2.75
N GLY A 115 -2.08 -1.16 -2.40
CA GLY A 115 -2.64 -2.12 -3.33
C GLY A 115 -3.95 -1.65 -3.98
N THR A 116 -4.78 -2.60 -4.41
CA THR A 116 -6.13 -2.33 -4.90
C THR A 116 -7.05 -2.10 -3.69
N PHE A 117 -7.17 -0.85 -3.28
CA PHE A 117 -8.10 -0.45 -2.23
C PHE A 117 -9.54 -0.56 -2.73
N GLU A 118 -10.42 -1.19 -1.94
CA GLU A 118 -11.86 -1.22 -2.18
C GLU A 118 -12.60 -1.04 -0.84
N HIS A 119 -13.63 -0.19 -0.87
CA HIS A 119 -14.48 0.13 0.28
C HIS A 119 -15.93 -0.25 -0.07
N ASN A 120 -16.22 -1.56 -0.03
CA ASN A 120 -17.56 -2.14 -0.12
C ASN A 120 -18.43 -1.64 -1.30
N GLN A 121 -17.84 -1.14 -2.39
CA GLN A 121 -18.59 -0.78 -3.58
C GLN A 121 -18.63 -1.98 -4.54
N SER A 122 -19.84 -2.48 -4.77
CA SER A 122 -20.13 -3.38 -5.88
C SER A 122 -20.51 -2.54 -7.10
N PRO A 123 -19.96 -2.81 -8.30
CA PRO A 123 -19.15 -3.99 -8.64
C PRO A 123 -17.63 -3.77 -8.50
N PHE A 124 -16.98 -4.55 -7.64
CA PHE A 124 -15.52 -4.72 -7.66
C PHE A 124 -15.16 -5.74 -8.76
N PRO A 125 -14.30 -5.39 -9.74
CA PRO A 125 -13.93 -6.33 -10.78
C PRO A 125 -13.03 -7.43 -10.23
N VAL A 126 -13.62 -8.60 -10.02
CA VAL A 126 -12.93 -9.81 -9.53
C VAL A 126 -12.04 -10.38 -10.64
N ASN A 127 -10.74 -10.20 -10.50
CA ASN A 127 -9.73 -10.82 -11.36
C ASN A 127 -8.45 -11.09 -10.55
N GLY A 128 -7.56 -11.95 -11.07
CA GLY A 128 -6.36 -12.38 -10.35
C GLY A 128 -5.46 -11.23 -9.89
N ARG A 129 -5.32 -10.17 -10.71
CA ARG A 129 -4.56 -8.97 -10.34
C ARG A 129 -5.18 -8.33 -9.10
N ASN A 130 -6.46 -7.99 -9.16
CA ASN A 130 -7.15 -7.28 -8.08
C ASN A 130 -7.22 -8.11 -6.80
N LEU A 131 -7.46 -9.41 -6.88
CA LEU A 131 -7.43 -10.30 -5.72
C LEU A 131 -6.03 -10.38 -5.09
N SER A 132 -4.98 -10.37 -5.91
CA SER A 132 -3.60 -10.49 -5.42
C SER A 132 -3.06 -9.22 -4.73
N THR A 133 -3.67 -8.07 -5.01
CA THR A 133 -3.24 -6.77 -4.49
C THR A 133 -4.30 -6.09 -3.63
N PHE A 134 -5.44 -6.73 -3.40
CA PHE A 134 -6.54 -6.17 -2.62
C PHE A 134 -6.10 -5.73 -1.23
N ILE A 135 -6.59 -4.58 -0.80
CA ILE A 135 -6.56 -4.14 0.58
C ILE A 135 -7.94 -3.64 0.98
N SER A 136 -8.47 -4.16 2.08
CA SER A 136 -9.75 -3.73 2.62
C SER A 136 -9.64 -2.39 3.33
N ALA A 137 -10.79 -1.72 3.53
CA ALA A 137 -10.85 -0.53 4.36
C ALA A 137 -10.31 -0.75 5.79
N ARG A 138 -10.65 -1.89 6.42
CA ARG A 138 -10.20 -2.25 7.77
C ARG A 138 -8.69 -2.38 7.85
N ASP A 139 -8.12 -3.14 6.92
CA ASP A 139 -6.69 -3.41 6.85
C ASP A 139 -5.89 -2.16 6.43
N MET A 140 -6.47 -1.27 5.60
CA MET A 140 -5.86 0.02 5.25
C MET A 140 -5.81 0.96 6.45
N SER A 141 -6.91 1.09 7.20
CA SER A 141 -6.95 1.91 8.42
C SER A 141 -5.94 1.42 9.45
N GLN A 142 -5.86 0.10 9.68
CA GLN A 142 -4.85 -0.47 10.57
C GLN A 142 -3.43 -0.13 10.13
N LEU A 143 -3.11 -0.28 8.84
CA LEU A 143 -1.77 0.03 8.33
C LEU A 143 -1.40 1.50 8.54
N LEU A 144 -2.33 2.42 8.28
CA LEU A 144 -2.07 3.84 8.48
C LEU A 144 -1.83 4.17 9.96
N CYS A 145 -2.61 3.61 10.89
CA CYS A 145 -2.37 3.74 12.32
C CYS A 145 -1.00 3.17 12.71
N CYS A 146 -0.66 1.96 12.25
CA CYS A 146 0.64 1.34 12.42
C CYS A 146 1.79 2.23 11.95
N CYS A 147 1.66 2.91 10.81
CA CYS A 147 2.67 3.85 10.31
C CYS A 147 2.79 5.12 11.18
N VAL A 148 1.67 5.63 11.71
CA VAL A 148 1.70 6.77 12.63
C VAL A 148 2.41 6.38 13.93
N ASP A 149 2.05 5.24 14.50
CA ASP A 149 2.54 4.73 15.79
C ASP A 149 3.87 3.96 15.69
N ALA A 150 4.49 3.88 14.50
CA ALA A 150 5.74 3.18 14.28
C ALA A 150 6.86 3.76 15.16
N ASP A 151 7.91 2.96 15.40
CA ASP A 151 9.10 3.35 16.15
C ASP A 151 9.55 4.78 15.76
N PRO A 152 9.63 5.75 16.70
CA PRO A 152 10.05 7.12 16.40
C PRO A 152 11.42 7.20 15.70
N ASP A 153 12.31 6.24 15.92
CA ASP A 153 13.63 6.18 15.31
C ASP A 153 13.62 5.60 13.89
N LEU A 154 12.47 5.12 13.40
CA LEU A 154 12.31 4.66 12.02
C LEU A 154 12.33 5.87 11.07
N ASP A 155 13.45 6.04 10.38
CA ASP A 155 13.72 7.19 9.53
C ASP A 155 13.03 7.13 8.16
N TYR A 156 13.16 6.02 7.45
CA TYR A 156 12.59 5.81 6.13
C TYR A 156 12.29 4.33 5.90
N ALA A 157 11.08 4.06 5.41
CA ALA A 157 10.74 2.74 4.93
C ALA A 157 9.75 2.82 3.79
N VAL A 158 9.87 1.89 2.85
CA VAL A 158 8.77 1.53 1.95
C VAL A 158 8.03 0.36 2.57
N VAL A 159 6.72 0.46 2.69
CA VAL A 159 5.86 -0.60 3.21
C VAL A 159 4.76 -0.94 2.21
N HIS A 160 4.24 -2.15 2.27
CA HIS A 160 3.22 -2.65 1.34
C HIS A 160 1.83 -2.64 1.98
N GLY A 161 0.88 -1.97 1.33
CA GLY A 161 -0.53 -1.98 1.70
C GLY A 161 -1.30 -3.05 0.95
N VAL A 162 -1.27 -4.28 1.47
CA VAL A 162 -2.08 -5.40 0.98
C VAL A 162 -2.69 -6.17 2.16
N SER A 163 -3.94 -6.61 2.01
CA SER A 163 -4.60 -7.51 2.98
C SER A 163 -3.91 -8.87 3.05
N GLN A 164 -4.35 -9.74 3.95
CA GLN A 164 -3.81 -11.10 4.13
C GLN A 164 -4.28 -12.07 3.03
N ASN A 165 -4.33 -11.59 1.78
CA ASN A 165 -4.75 -12.35 0.62
C ASN A 165 -3.91 -13.62 0.50
N ARG A 166 -4.58 -14.75 0.30
CA ARG A 166 -3.89 -16.06 0.24
C ARG A 166 -2.82 -16.12 -0.85
N TYR A 167 -3.11 -15.49 -2.00
CA TYR A 167 -2.21 -15.38 -3.14
C TYR A 167 -1.87 -13.91 -3.39
N LYS A 168 -1.02 -13.33 -2.53
CA LYS A 168 -0.64 -11.92 -2.59
C LYS A 168 0.57 -11.67 -3.49
N ARG A 169 0.49 -10.63 -4.30
CA ARG A 169 1.58 -10.16 -5.17
C ARG A 169 2.64 -9.35 -4.41
N MET A 170 2.25 -8.74 -3.30
CA MET A 170 3.09 -7.84 -2.51
C MET A 170 3.49 -8.56 -1.21
N GLY A 171 4.79 -8.72 -0.99
CA GLY A 171 5.35 -9.24 0.26
C GLY A 171 4.97 -8.34 1.45
N LEU A 172 4.91 -8.92 2.65
CA LEU A 172 4.55 -8.20 3.89
C LEU A 172 5.61 -8.34 4.99
N THR A 173 6.76 -8.94 4.68
CA THR A 173 7.74 -9.34 5.70
C THR A 173 8.31 -8.11 6.42
N GLN A 174 8.77 -7.10 5.66
CA GLN A 174 9.29 -5.88 6.26
C GLN A 174 8.17 -5.02 6.83
N THR A 175 7.03 -4.95 6.13
CA THR A 175 5.86 -4.20 6.60
C THR A 175 5.40 -4.67 7.99
N ARG A 176 5.33 -5.98 8.20
CA ARG A 176 5.04 -6.58 9.52
C ARG A 176 6.10 -6.23 10.56
N SER A 177 7.37 -6.34 10.17
CA SER A 177 8.49 -6.14 11.10
C SER A 177 8.68 -4.69 11.53
N LEU A 178 8.46 -3.74 10.62
CA LEU A 178 8.79 -2.33 10.82
C LEU A 178 7.66 -1.55 11.51
N VAL A 179 6.40 -1.89 11.22
CA VAL A 179 5.24 -1.13 11.71
C VAL A 179 4.21 -2.00 12.44
N ASP A 180 4.53 -3.25 12.76
CA ASP A 180 3.65 -4.22 13.44
C ASP A 180 2.29 -4.44 12.71
N TYR A 181 2.30 -4.36 11.37
CA TYR A 181 1.08 -4.51 10.58
C TYR A 181 0.55 -5.95 10.58
N LYS A 182 -0.71 -6.14 11.00
CA LYS A 182 -1.35 -7.46 11.13
C LYS A 182 -2.67 -7.54 10.35
N PRO A 183 -2.63 -7.60 9.00
CA PRO A 183 -3.83 -7.67 8.18
C PRO A 183 -4.59 -8.97 8.43
N GLN A 184 -5.93 -8.93 8.30
CA GLN A 184 -6.78 -10.10 8.57
C GLN A 184 -7.67 -10.48 7.38
N ASP A 185 -7.98 -9.56 6.47
CA ASP A 185 -8.91 -9.87 5.38
C ASP A 185 -8.22 -10.67 4.28
N ASP A 186 -8.99 -11.49 3.56
CA ASP A 186 -8.53 -12.26 2.40
C ASP A 186 -9.49 -11.97 1.25
N ALA A 187 -8.97 -11.40 0.15
CA ALA A 187 -9.77 -11.05 -1.03
C ALA A 187 -10.67 -12.20 -1.51
N PHE A 188 -10.15 -13.44 -1.47
CA PHE A 188 -10.91 -14.61 -1.92
C PHE A 188 -12.12 -14.90 -1.01
N ALA A 189 -12.00 -14.63 0.29
CA ALA A 189 -13.12 -14.74 1.21
C ALA A 189 -14.08 -13.56 1.06
N CYS A 190 -13.56 -12.32 0.99
CA CYS A 190 -14.36 -11.11 0.87
C CYS A 190 -15.23 -11.07 -0.40
N PHE A 191 -14.73 -11.63 -1.51
CA PHE A 191 -15.44 -11.66 -2.79
C PHE A 191 -15.97 -13.05 -3.15
N GLU A 192 -16.03 -13.97 -2.19
CA GLU A 192 -16.57 -15.33 -2.35
C GLU A 192 -15.98 -16.11 -3.55
N VAL A 193 -14.69 -15.87 -3.84
CA VAL A 193 -13.98 -16.51 -4.95
C VAL A 193 -13.51 -17.90 -4.54
N GLY A 194 -14.33 -18.90 -4.86
CA GLY A 194 -14.02 -20.30 -4.66
C GLY A 194 -13.14 -20.90 -5.76
N ILE A 195 -12.56 -22.07 -5.49
CA ILE A 195 -12.02 -22.95 -6.54
C ILE A 195 -13.23 -23.66 -7.16
N PRO A 196 -13.53 -23.46 -8.46
CA PRO A 196 -14.53 -24.25 -9.14
C PRO A 196 -14.20 -25.73 -8.98
N TYR A 197 -15.19 -26.57 -8.73
CA TYR A 197 -15.00 -28.02 -8.54
C TYR A 197 -14.16 -28.40 -7.33
N ARG A 198 -14.02 -27.55 -6.30
CA ARG A 198 -13.30 -27.95 -5.07
C ARG A 198 -13.79 -29.29 -4.52
N ASP A 199 -15.10 -29.45 -4.41
CA ASP A 199 -15.71 -30.67 -3.87
C ASP A 199 -15.52 -31.84 -4.85
N ARG A 200 -15.66 -31.61 -6.16
CA ARG A 200 -15.38 -32.61 -7.19
C ARG A 200 -13.91 -33.02 -7.23
N TRP A 201 -12.95 -32.12 -6.99
CA TRP A 201 -11.54 -32.46 -6.87
C TRP A 201 -11.30 -33.32 -5.63
N PHE A 202 -11.96 -33.03 -4.51
CA PHE A 202 -11.92 -33.91 -3.34
C PHE A 202 -12.56 -35.28 -3.64
N GLU A 203 -13.66 -35.34 -4.38
CA GLU A 203 -14.30 -36.59 -4.80
C GLU A 203 -13.43 -37.38 -5.76
N GLU A 204 -12.79 -36.74 -6.76
CA GLU A 204 -11.91 -37.37 -7.76
C GLU A 204 -10.57 -37.80 -7.16
N ALA A 205 -9.95 -36.95 -6.33
CA ALA A 205 -8.63 -37.22 -5.75
C ALA A 205 -8.69 -38.25 -4.61
N TYR A 206 -9.84 -38.36 -3.92
CA TYR A 206 -9.98 -39.25 -2.78
C TYR A 206 -11.10 -40.30 -2.94
N ASP A 207 -11.64 -40.48 -4.15
CA ASP A 207 -12.69 -41.47 -4.43
C ASP A 207 -13.87 -41.36 -3.43
N GLY A 208 -14.33 -40.13 -3.23
CA GLY A 208 -15.40 -39.79 -2.29
C GLY A 208 -15.04 -39.87 -0.79
N ARG A 209 -13.83 -40.30 -0.43
CA ARG A 209 -13.39 -40.40 0.98
C ARG A 209 -12.70 -39.12 1.42
N ARG A 210 -13.43 -38.22 2.09
CA ARG A 210 -12.78 -37.05 2.72
C ARG A 210 -11.72 -37.52 3.72
N PRO A 211 -10.45 -37.06 3.61
CA PRO A 211 -9.47 -37.32 4.67
C PRO A 211 -10.00 -36.73 5.99
N GLU A 212 -9.85 -37.48 7.08
CA GLU A 212 -10.19 -36.98 8.41
C GLU A 212 -9.43 -35.66 8.65
N GLN A 213 -10.10 -34.68 9.28
CA GLN A 213 -9.51 -33.37 9.54
C GLN A 213 -8.10 -33.53 10.14
N PRO A 214 -7.10 -32.73 9.72
CA PRO A 214 -5.79 -32.83 10.30
C PRO A 214 -5.91 -32.64 11.81
N VAL A 215 -5.49 -33.67 12.54
CA VAL A 215 -5.45 -33.68 14.01
C VAL A 215 -4.65 -32.44 14.42
N LYS A 216 -5.29 -31.52 15.16
CA LYS A 216 -4.58 -30.36 15.73
C LYS A 216 -3.34 -30.89 16.46
N PRO A 217 -2.14 -30.35 16.21
CA PRO A 217 -0.96 -30.77 16.96
C PRO A 217 -1.25 -30.56 18.45
N LYS A 218 -1.09 -31.63 19.24
CA LYS A 218 -1.19 -31.53 20.69
C LYS A 218 -0.10 -30.56 21.17
N ALA A 219 -0.52 -29.58 21.97
CA ALA A 219 0.37 -28.65 22.67
C ALA A 219 1.32 -29.40 23.62
#